data_AF-A0A3R9L043-F1
#
_entry.id   AF-A0A3R9L043-F1
#
_cell.length_a   1.000
_cell.length_b   1.000
_cell.length_c   1.000
_cell.angle_alpha   90.00
_cell.angle_beta   90.00
_cell.angle_gamma   90.00
#
_symmetry.space_group_name_H-M   'P 1'
#
loop_
_entity.id
_entity.type
_entity.pdbx_description
1 polymer ?
#
loop_
_entity_poly.entity_id
_entity_poly.type
_entity_poly.pdbx_seq_one_letter_code
_entity_poly.pdbx_strand_id
1 'polypeptide(L)'
;MKNENKDSLPKAAGSCLGMILTLFISLWLAGVVIQYGWNNIIAATFEIQRITFWQAVGIDLLITAITGNPKGDTEKSWLEVLGKVIYWYLVLWALMWIVVSLL
;
A
#
# COMPACT_ATOMS: atom_id res chain seq x y z
N MET A 1 40.87 -15.73 8.65
CA MET A 1 39.90 -14.62 8.76
C MET A 1 38.85 -14.79 7.68
N LYS A 2 37.65 -15.25 8.03
CA LYS A 2 36.53 -15.44 7.09
C LYS A 2 35.92 -14.06 6.81
N ASN A 3 35.82 -13.68 5.55
CA ASN A 3 35.41 -12.34 5.12
C ASN A 3 33.88 -12.21 5.22
N GLU A 4 33.38 -11.91 6.42
CA GLU A 4 31.94 -11.79 6.72
C GLU A 4 31.26 -10.58 6.07
N ASN A 5 32.01 -9.72 5.37
CA ASN A 5 31.50 -8.50 4.74
C ASN A 5 30.89 -8.75 3.35
N LYS A 6 31.34 -9.78 2.62
CA LYS A 6 30.84 -10.04 1.25
C LYS A 6 29.48 -10.74 1.18
N ASP A 7 29.05 -11.38 2.26
CA ASP A 7 27.78 -12.12 2.30
C ASP A 7 26.61 -11.29 2.86
N SER A 8 26.88 -10.21 3.62
CA SER A 8 25.86 -9.32 4.20
C SER A 8 25.33 -8.30 3.18
N LEU A 9 26.19 -7.84 2.27
CA LEU A 9 25.86 -6.87 1.21
C LEU A 9 24.82 -7.39 0.18
N PRO A 10 24.95 -8.59 -0.41
CA PRO A 10 23.96 -9.11 -1.35
C PRO A 10 22.63 -9.47 -0.66
N LYS A 11 22.67 -9.90 0.61
CA LYS A 11 21.44 -10.15 1.41
C LYS A 11 20.69 -8.85 1.71
N ALA A 12 21.40 -7.78 2.08
CA ALA A 12 20.80 -6.47 2.29
C ALA A 12 20.26 -5.87 0.97
N ALA A 13 21.00 -5.99 -0.13
CA ALA A 13 20.57 -5.52 -1.44
C ALA A 13 19.34 -6.28 -1.97
N GLY A 14 19.31 -7.61 -1.83
CA GLY A 14 18.14 -8.43 -2.17
C GLY A 14 16.92 -8.09 -1.30
N SER A 15 17.13 -7.81 -0.01
CA SER A 15 16.06 -7.38 0.90
C SER A 15 15.52 -5.99 0.55
N CYS A 16 16.36 -5.04 0.17
CA CYS A 16 15.93 -3.71 -0.29
C CYS A 16 15.16 -3.78 -1.61
N LEU A 17 15.64 -4.56 -2.59
CA LEU A 17 14.96 -4.73 -3.87
C LEU A 17 13.58 -5.38 -3.68
N GLY A 18 13.48 -6.41 -2.84
CA GLY A 18 12.20 -7.05 -2.51
C GLY A 18 11.22 -6.09 -1.83
N MET A 19 11.71 -5.22 -0.95
CA MET A 19 10.88 -4.22 -0.28
C MET A 19 10.38 -3.16 -1.25
N ILE A 20 11.23 -2.67 -2.16
CA ILE A 20 10.84 -1.71 -3.21
C ILE A 20 9.78 -2.33 -4.13
N LEU A 21 9.99 -3.56 -4.58
CA LEU A 21 9.01 -4.27 -5.41
C LEU A 21 7.67 -4.44 -4.69
N THR A 22 7.70 -4.82 -3.41
CA THR A 22 6.49 -4.97 -2.59
C THR A 22 5.75 -3.65 -2.46
N LEU A 23 6.47 -2.54 -2.25
CA LEU A 23 5.88 -1.20 -2.20
C LEU A 23 5.24 -0.78 -3.52
N PHE A 24 5.91 -1.05 -4.65
CA PHE A 24 5.33 -0.76 -5.97
C PHE A 24 4.07 -1.58 -6.24
N ILE A 25 4.09 -2.88 -5.90
CA ILE A 25 2.93 -3.76 -6.06
C ILE A 25 1.78 -3.30 -5.16
N SER A 26 2.05 -2.97 -3.89
CA SER A 26 1.03 -2.49 -2.97
C SER A 26 0.42 -1.16 -3.43
N LEU A 27 1.23 -0.23 -3.91
CA LEU A 27 0.75 1.06 -4.43
C LEU A 27 -0.09 0.87 -5.70
N TRP A 28 0.28 -0.08 -6.55
CA TRP A 28 -0.46 -0.39 -7.76
C TRP A 28 -1.83 -1.00 -7.44
N LEU A 29 -1.87 -1.97 -6.52
CA LEU A 29 -3.13 -2.51 -5.98
C LEU A 29 -3.99 -1.40 -5.35
N ALA A 30 -3.39 -0.53 -4.52
CA ALA A 30 -4.04 0.65 -3.93
C ALA A 30 -4.77 1.50 -4.97
N GLY A 31 -4.05 1.87 -6.03
CA GLY A 31 -4.63 2.60 -7.14
C GLY A 31 -5.82 1.89 -7.79
N VAL A 32 -5.72 0.59 -8.07
CA VAL A 32 -6.81 -0.18 -8.71
C VAL A 32 -8.05 -0.20 -7.84
N VAL A 33 -7.90 -0.46 -6.54
CA VAL A 33 -9.03 -0.62 -5.61
C VAL A 33 -9.73 0.70 -5.36
N ILE A 34 -8.97 1.77 -5.14
CA ILE A 34 -9.52 3.11 -4.92
C ILE A 34 -10.21 3.60 -6.19
N GLN A 35 -9.61 3.37 -7.36
CA GLN A 35 -10.22 3.73 -8.64
C GLN A 35 -11.53 2.97 -8.86
N TYR A 36 -11.54 1.65 -8.61
CA TYR A 36 -12.73 0.82 -8.78
C TYR A 36 -13.84 1.24 -7.81
N GLY A 37 -13.52 1.40 -6.53
CA GLY A 37 -14.48 1.84 -5.50
C GLY A 37 -15.04 3.22 -5.82
N TRP A 38 -14.19 4.18 -6.21
CA TRP A 38 -14.65 5.49 -6.60
C TRP A 38 -15.55 5.44 -7.84
N ASN A 39 -15.12 4.78 -8.91
CA ASN A 39 -15.83 4.83 -10.18
C ASN A 39 -17.13 4.03 -10.21
N ASN A 40 -17.17 2.90 -9.51
CA ASN A 40 -18.33 1.99 -9.52
C ASN A 40 -19.27 2.18 -8.34
N ILE A 41 -18.80 2.71 -7.21
CA ILE A 41 -19.65 2.94 -6.04
C ILE A 41 -19.98 4.43 -5.95
N ILE A 42 -18.98 5.29 -5.75
CA ILE A 42 -19.22 6.71 -5.43
C ILE A 42 -19.73 7.48 -6.66
N ALA A 43 -19.00 7.42 -7.78
CA ALA A 43 -19.35 8.12 -9.01
C ALA A 43 -20.66 7.61 -9.63
N ALA A 44 -20.95 6.32 -9.49
CA ALA A 44 -22.22 5.77 -9.95
C ALA A 44 -23.41 6.18 -9.05
N THR A 45 -23.21 6.26 -7.73
CA THR A 45 -24.29 6.60 -6.78
C THR A 45 -24.59 8.09 -6.75
N PHE A 46 -23.56 8.94 -6.81
CA PHE A 46 -23.69 10.39 -6.68
C PHE A 46 -23.60 11.14 -8.02
N GLU A 47 -23.54 10.42 -9.14
CA GLU A 47 -23.38 10.98 -10.50
C GLU A 47 -22.19 11.96 -10.62
N ILE A 48 -21.16 11.77 -9.80
CA ILE A 48 -19.96 12.62 -9.81
C ILE A 48 -18.91 12.13 -10.80
N GLN A 49 -17.87 12.96 -10.99
CA GLN A 49 -16.77 12.66 -11.90
C GLN A 49 -16.00 11.40 -11.48
N ARG A 50 -15.74 10.54 -12.46
CA ARG A 50 -14.86 9.38 -12.34
C ARG A 50 -13.40 9.81 -12.25
N ILE A 51 -12.60 9.07 -11.48
CA ILE A 51 -11.17 9.30 -11.33
C ILE A 51 -10.35 8.31 -12.15
N THR A 52 -9.18 8.76 -12.58
CA THR A 52 -8.17 7.93 -13.24
C THR A 52 -7.33 7.17 -12.22
N PHE A 53 -6.62 6.14 -12.67
CA PHE A 53 -5.70 5.36 -11.83
C PHE A 53 -4.68 6.24 -11.10
N TRP A 54 -4.02 7.17 -11.82
CA TRP A 54 -3.01 8.05 -11.24
C TRP A 54 -3.59 9.03 -10.22
N GLN A 55 -4.84 9.47 -10.39
CA GLN A 55 -5.54 10.27 -9.39
C GLN A 55 -5.87 9.44 -8.14
N ALA A 56 -6.27 8.18 -8.30
CA ALA A 56 -6.51 7.27 -7.18
C ALA A 56 -5.24 7.00 -6.36
N VAL A 57 -4.11 6.76 -7.03
CA VAL A 57 -2.79 6.63 -6.38
C VAL A 57 -2.39 7.93 -5.67
N GLY A 58 -2.63 9.09 -6.30
CA GLY A 58 -2.34 10.39 -5.68
C GLY A 58 -3.14 10.64 -4.40
N ILE A 59 -4.43 10.26 -4.37
CA ILE A 59 -5.28 10.34 -3.19
C ILE A 59 -4.78 9.40 -2.08
N ASP A 60 -4.41 8.17 -2.43
CA ASP A 60 -3.86 7.17 -1.49
C ASP A 60 -2.58 7.66 -0.80
N LEU A 61 -1.65 8.22 -1.59
CA LEU A 61 -0.41 8.81 -1.09
C LEU A 61 -0.67 10.03 -0.20
N LEU A 62 -1.62 10.88 -0.56
CA LEU A 62 -1.98 12.06 0.22
C LEU A 62 -2.61 11.66 1.57
N ILE A 63 -3.51 10.67 1.58
CA ILE A 63 -4.07 10.12 2.82
C ILE A 63 -2.95 9.53 3.67
N THR A 64 -2.05 8.76 3.08
CA THR A 64 -0.92 8.16 3.78
C THR A 64 0.01 9.22 4.39
N ALA A 65 0.28 10.31 3.67
CA ALA A 65 1.11 11.41 4.16
C ALA A 65 0.47 12.18 5.33
N ILE A 66 -0.85 12.39 5.30
CA ILE A 66 -1.58 13.08 6.37
C ILE A 66 -1.74 12.18 7.60
N THR A 67 -2.03 10.89 7.39
CA THR A 67 -2.32 9.92 8.45
C THR A 67 -1.05 9.34 9.06
N GLY A 68 0.07 9.39 8.32
CA GLY A 68 1.40 9.03 8.79
C GLY A 68 1.94 10.04 9.80
N ASN A 69 1.40 9.99 11.03
CA ASN A 69 1.85 10.84 12.12
C ASN A 69 3.29 10.43 12.53
N PRO A 70 4.31 11.32 12.41
CA PRO A 70 5.69 10.99 12.75
C PRO A 70 5.97 11.16 14.26
N LYS A 71 4.99 10.88 15.12
CA LYS A 71 5.14 11.03 16.57
C LYS A 71 5.82 9.82 17.18
N GLY A 72 7.14 9.97 17.37
CA GLY A 72 7.74 9.87 18.71
C GLY A 72 8.09 8.48 19.21
N ASP A 73 9.39 8.22 19.17
CA ASP A 73 10.19 7.29 19.96
C ASP A 73 9.95 5.78 19.88
N THR A 74 11.09 5.11 19.75
CA THR A 74 11.33 3.66 19.74
C THR A 74 11.06 3.02 18.40
N GLU A 75 12.14 2.72 17.65
CA GLU A 75 12.57 1.40 17.16
C GLU A 75 11.55 0.24 16.98
N LYS A 76 10.25 0.51 16.91
CA LYS A 76 9.25 -0.40 16.39
C LYS A 76 9.49 -0.43 14.90
N SER A 77 10.33 -1.41 14.54
CA SER A 77 10.84 -1.70 13.22
C SER A 77 9.83 -1.23 12.18
N TRP A 78 10.22 -0.29 11.31
CA TRP A 78 9.36 0.25 10.25
C TRP A 78 8.58 -0.83 9.48
N LEU A 79 9.10 -2.06 9.45
CA LEU A 79 8.46 -3.28 8.98
C LEU A 79 7.14 -3.63 9.66
N GLU A 80 7.01 -3.40 10.97
CA GLU A 80 5.79 -3.68 11.75
C GLU A 80 4.70 -2.65 11.42
N VAL A 81 5.09 -1.39 11.24
CA VAL A 81 4.18 -0.32 10.80
C VAL A 81 3.72 -0.58 9.37
N LEU A 82 4.65 -0.87 8.44
CA LEU A 82 4.32 -1.24 7.06
C LEU A 82 3.49 -2.51 6.98
N GLY A 83 3.84 -3.53 7.77
CA GLY A 83 3.10 -4.78 7.86
C GLY A 83 1.65 -4.57 8.32
N LYS A 84 1.44 -3.66 9.27
CA LYS A 84 0.09 -3.29 9.72
C LYS A 84 -0.70 -2.54 8.64
N VAL A 85 -0.07 -1.63 7.90
CA VAL A 85 -0.71 -0.90 6.79
C VAL A 85 -1.07 -1.86 5.66
N ILE A 86 -0.14 -2.72 5.25
CA ILE A 86 -0.36 -3.76 4.22
C ILE A 86 -1.44 -4.74 4.67
N TYR A 87 -1.42 -5.20 5.92
CA TYR A 87 -2.45 -6.07 6.48
C TYR A 87 -3.83 -5.42 6.41
N TRP A 88 -3.94 -4.16 6.85
CA TRP A 88 -5.21 -3.44 6.82
C TRP A 88 -5.72 -3.24 5.40
N TYR A 89 -4.81 -2.96 4.48
CA TYR A 89 -5.11 -2.83 3.06
C TYR A 89 -5.60 -4.15 2.44
N LEU A 90 -4.98 -5.29 2.77
CA LEU A 90 -5.42 -6.63 2.33
C LEU A 90 -6.78 -7.02 2.92
N VAL A 91 -7.07 -6.64 4.16
CA VAL A 91 -8.38 -6.85 4.79
C VAL A 91 -9.46 -6.06 4.06
N LEU A 92 -9.22 -4.77 3.79
CA LEU A 92 -10.16 -3.94 3.02
C LEU A 92 -10.37 -4.49 1.61
N TRP A 93 -9.31 -5.00 0.97
CA TRP A 93 -9.41 -5.64 -0.33
C TRP A 93 -10.28 -6.90 -0.32
N ALA A 94 -10.10 -7.77 0.68
CA ALA A 94 -10.92 -8.98 0.85
C ALA A 94 -12.40 -8.63 1.12
N LEU A 95 -12.65 -7.60 1.92
CA LEU A 95 -14.02 -7.12 2.17
C LEU A 95 -14.68 -6.58 0.90
N MET A 96 -13.94 -5.81 0.08
CA MET A 96 -14.44 -5.33 -1.21
C MET A 96 -14.78 -6.47 -2.17
N TRP A 97 -14.00 -7.55 -2.17
CA TRP A 97 -14.30 -8.77 -2.94
C TRP A 97 -15.60 -9.46 -2.51
N ILE A 98 -15.87 -9.52 -1.20
CA ILE A 98 -17.11 -10.05 -0.66
C ILE A 98 -18.30 -9.20 -1.12
N VAL A 99 -18.17 -7.87 -1.03
CA VAL A 99 -19.22 -6.93 -1.46
C VAL A 99 -19.51 -7.10 -2.95
N VAL A 100 -18.48 -7.18 -3.80
CA VAL A 100 -18.64 -7.41 -5.25
C VAL A 100 -19.29 -8.76 -5.56
N SER A 101 -19.04 -9.79 -4.76
CA SER A 101 -19.62 -11.13 -4.98
C SER A 101 -21.09 -11.23 -4.52
N LEU A 102 -21.55 -10.30 -3.69
CA LEU A 102 -22.92 -10.25 -3.15
C LEU A 102 -23.84 -9.30 -3.93
N LEU A 103 -23.28 -8.48 -4.82
CA LEU A 103 -23.96 -7.55 -5.72
C LEU A 103 -24.18 -8.20 -7.09
#